data_AF-A0A5K1HHF7-F1
#
_entry.id   AF-A0A5K1HHF7-F1
#
_cell.length_a   1.000
_cell.length_b   1.000
_cell.length_c   1.000
_cell.angle_alpha   90.00
_cell.angle_beta   90.00
_cell.angle_gamma   90.00
#
_symmetry.space_group_name_H-M   'P 1'
#
loop_
_entity.id
_entity.type
_entity.pdbx_description
1 polymer ?
#
loop_
_entity_poly.entity_id
_entity_poly.type
_entity_poly.pdbx_seq_one_letter_code
_entity_poly.pdbx_strand_id
1 'polypeptide(L)'
;GLNDGDSNNEYFNGLFESIAGYGLGGSFVALFGRVGGGIYTKAADVGADLVGKVEQDLPEDSPKNPATIADNVGDNVGDVAGMSADLFGSFAESTCAALVISSDTLVGSGSCNFFISNLMYPLLLIAFGIVICIFVSLLATDILTVSTNDKIESTLKITLIVSTVLLIGIAYLAA
;
A
#
# COMPACT_ATOMS: atom_id res chain seq x y z
N GLY A 1 4.50 40.57 -16.22
CA GLY A 1 3.69 41.13 -15.13
C GLY A 1 3.18 39.96 -14.33
N LEU A 2 3.53 39.89 -13.04
CA LEU A 2 3.22 38.79 -12.15
C LEU A 2 1.77 38.91 -11.63
N ASN A 3 0.80 38.88 -12.54
CA ASN A 3 -0.61 39.04 -12.21
C ASN A 3 -1.53 38.11 -13.03
N ASP A 4 -0.99 37.00 -13.55
CA ASP A 4 -1.78 35.98 -14.24
C ASP A 4 -2.08 34.84 -13.25
N GLY A 5 -3.09 35.04 -12.40
CA GLY A 5 -3.61 33.99 -11.53
C GLY A 5 -4.18 32.81 -12.34
N ASP A 6 -4.74 33.11 -13.51
CA ASP A 6 -5.43 32.15 -14.37
C ASP A 6 -4.47 31.15 -15.05
N SER A 7 -3.28 31.60 -15.48
CA SER A 7 -2.29 30.73 -16.15
C SER A 7 -1.56 29.79 -15.18
N ASN A 8 -1.35 30.21 -13.94
CA ASN A 8 -0.82 29.33 -12.89
C ASN A 8 -1.85 28.26 -12.49
N ASN A 9 -3.13 28.64 -12.46
CA ASN A 9 -4.25 27.77 -12.13
C ASN A 9 -4.46 26.66 -13.17
N GLU A 10 -4.47 26.99 -14.46
CA GLU A 10 -4.48 25.99 -15.53
C GLU A 10 -3.24 25.08 -15.49
N TYR A 11 -2.07 25.64 -15.18
CA TYR A 11 -0.82 24.87 -15.08
C TYR A 11 -0.87 23.82 -13.97
N PHE A 12 -1.33 24.18 -12.76
CA PHE A 12 -1.42 23.23 -11.65
C PHE A 12 -2.51 22.17 -11.89
N ASN A 13 -3.67 22.53 -12.42
CA ASN A 13 -4.71 21.56 -12.75
C ASN A 13 -4.24 20.55 -13.81
N GLY A 14 -3.63 21.02 -14.90
CA GLY A 14 -3.07 20.12 -15.93
C GLY A 14 -1.93 19.25 -15.41
N LEU A 15 -1.13 19.76 -14.46
CA LEU A 15 -0.06 18.99 -13.81
C LEU A 15 -0.62 17.82 -12.98
N PHE A 16 -1.59 18.07 -12.09
CA PHE A 16 -2.14 17.00 -11.24
C PHE A 16 -3.03 16.03 -12.01
N GLU A 17 -3.73 16.49 -13.04
CA GLU A 17 -4.44 15.62 -13.98
C GLU A 17 -3.46 14.68 -14.70
N SER A 18 -2.29 15.19 -15.12
CA SER A 18 -1.24 14.34 -15.69
C SER A 18 -0.68 13.34 -14.67
N ILE A 19 -0.54 13.76 -13.40
CA ILE A 19 -0.10 12.88 -12.29
C ILE A 19 -1.13 11.78 -12.00
N ALA A 20 -2.43 11.98 -12.26
CA ALA A 20 -3.44 10.92 -12.09
C ALA A 20 -3.11 9.65 -12.92
N GLY A 21 -2.38 9.81 -14.03
CA GLY A 21 -1.84 8.69 -14.80
C GLY A 21 -0.89 7.77 -14.02
N TYR A 22 -0.23 8.26 -12.97
CA TYR A 22 0.61 7.47 -12.06
C TYR A 22 -0.21 6.41 -11.30
N GLY A 23 -1.33 6.82 -10.71
CA GLY A 23 -2.26 5.90 -10.03
C GLY A 23 -2.86 4.89 -10.99
N LEU A 24 -3.33 5.35 -12.16
CA LEU A 24 -3.87 4.48 -13.20
C LEU A 24 -2.87 3.41 -13.65
N GLY A 25 -1.61 3.81 -13.91
CA GLY A 25 -0.55 2.87 -14.31
C GLY A 25 -0.22 1.85 -13.21
N GLY A 26 -0.15 2.30 -11.96
CA GLY A 26 0.07 1.43 -10.79
C GLY A 26 -1.01 0.36 -10.66
N SER A 27 -2.28 0.77 -10.65
CA SER A 27 -3.43 -0.14 -10.53
C SER A 27 -3.57 -1.08 -11.75
N PHE A 28 -3.23 -0.62 -12.96
CA PHE A 28 -3.22 -1.47 -14.16
C PHE A 28 -2.21 -2.61 -14.06
N VAL A 29 -0.96 -2.30 -13.67
CA VAL A 29 0.07 -3.35 -13.47
C VAL A 29 -0.29 -4.26 -12.29
N ALA A 30 -0.83 -3.70 -11.20
CA ALA A 30 -1.29 -4.45 -10.05
C ALA A 30 -2.36 -5.49 -10.41
N LEU A 31 -3.30 -5.13 -11.28
CA LEU A 31 -4.34 -6.04 -11.77
C LEU A 31 -3.73 -7.29 -12.42
N PHE A 32 -2.77 -7.12 -13.33
CA PHE A 32 -2.11 -8.26 -13.97
C PHE A 32 -1.23 -9.05 -12.99
N GLY A 33 -0.50 -8.37 -12.10
CA GLY A 33 0.32 -9.03 -11.09
C GLY A 33 -0.50 -9.90 -10.14
N ARG A 34 -1.63 -9.37 -9.65
CA ARG A 34 -2.51 -10.07 -8.72
C ARG A 34 -3.27 -11.22 -9.39
N VAL A 35 -3.82 -11.00 -10.58
CA VAL A 35 -4.54 -12.06 -11.31
C VAL A 35 -3.56 -13.15 -11.77
N GLY A 36 -2.44 -12.78 -12.37
CA GLY A 36 -1.43 -13.72 -12.85
C GLY A 36 -0.78 -14.51 -11.72
N GLY A 37 -0.33 -13.82 -10.68
CA GLY A 37 0.26 -14.46 -9.50
C GLY A 37 -0.75 -15.30 -8.71
N GLY A 38 -1.99 -14.82 -8.58
CA GLY A 38 -3.08 -15.54 -7.93
C GLY A 38 -3.46 -16.85 -8.64
N ILE A 39 -3.52 -16.83 -9.98
CA ILE A 39 -3.73 -18.06 -10.77
C ILE A 39 -2.57 -19.03 -10.56
N TYR A 40 -1.33 -18.53 -10.61
CA TYR A 40 -0.14 -19.37 -10.44
C TYR A 40 -0.10 -20.05 -9.06
N THR A 41 -0.22 -19.27 -7.97
CA THR A 41 -0.17 -19.81 -6.60
C THR A 41 -1.32 -20.77 -6.35
N LYS A 42 -2.57 -20.38 -6.63
CA LYS A 42 -3.72 -21.22 -6.29
C LYS A 42 -3.85 -22.48 -7.15
N ALA A 43 -3.35 -22.47 -8.38
CA ALA A 43 -3.26 -23.70 -9.16
C ALA A 43 -2.22 -24.68 -8.57
N ALA A 44 -1.08 -24.16 -8.07
CA ALA A 44 -0.02 -24.98 -7.50
C ALA A 44 -0.37 -25.50 -6.10
N ASP A 45 -0.81 -24.63 -5.20
CA ASP A 45 -1.28 -24.90 -3.83
C ASP A 45 -2.36 -26.00 -3.82
N VAL A 46 -3.47 -25.78 -4.54
CA VAL A 46 -4.57 -26.75 -4.60
C VAL A 46 -4.13 -28.08 -5.23
N GLY A 47 -3.27 -28.06 -6.25
CA GLY A 47 -2.76 -29.27 -6.89
C GLY A 47 -1.81 -30.06 -6.00
N ALA A 48 -0.91 -29.36 -5.29
CA ALA A 48 0.05 -29.94 -4.37
C ALA A 48 -0.66 -30.58 -3.17
N ASP A 49 -1.62 -29.88 -2.59
CA ASP A 49 -2.33 -30.32 -1.41
C ASP A 49 -3.28 -31.47 -1.66
N LEU A 50 -4.08 -31.43 -2.74
CA LEU A 50 -5.03 -32.50 -3.02
C LEU A 50 -4.32 -33.82 -3.32
N VAL A 51 -3.34 -33.82 -4.24
CA VAL A 51 -2.65 -35.06 -4.60
C VAL A 51 -1.68 -35.49 -3.50
N GLY A 52 -0.97 -34.55 -2.89
CA GLY A 52 -0.02 -34.84 -1.81
C GLY A 52 -0.71 -35.36 -0.55
N LYS A 53 -1.55 -34.53 0.08
CA LYS A 53 -2.14 -34.82 1.38
C LYS A 53 -3.30 -35.82 1.29
N VAL A 54 -4.19 -35.68 0.30
CA VAL A 54 -5.45 -36.46 0.26
C VAL A 54 -5.28 -37.80 -0.46
N GLU A 55 -4.58 -37.83 -1.59
CA GLU A 55 -4.46 -39.07 -2.38
C GLU A 55 -3.25 -39.92 -2.01
N GLN A 56 -2.10 -39.30 -1.71
CA GLN A 56 -0.83 -39.99 -1.47
C GLN A 56 -0.41 -40.03 0.00
N ASP A 57 -1.20 -39.44 0.91
CA ASP A 57 -0.92 -39.36 2.36
C ASP A 57 0.48 -38.82 2.66
N LEU A 58 0.96 -37.90 1.81
CA LEU A 58 2.21 -37.19 1.99
C LEU A 58 2.00 -36.00 2.92
N PRO A 59 3.00 -35.64 3.74
CA PRO A 59 2.96 -34.41 4.50
C PRO A 59 2.92 -33.19 3.56
N GLU A 60 2.35 -32.09 4.07
CA GLU A 60 2.46 -30.75 3.46
C GLU A 60 3.92 -30.42 3.11
N ASP A 61 4.12 -29.76 1.97
CA ASP A 61 5.46 -29.40 1.46
C ASP A 61 6.44 -30.59 1.34
N SER A 62 5.93 -31.81 1.10
CA SER A 62 6.80 -32.96 0.92
C SER A 62 7.75 -32.77 -0.28
N PRO A 63 9.07 -32.96 -0.13
CA PRO A 63 10.01 -32.87 -1.26
C PRO A 63 9.80 -33.96 -2.32
N LYS A 64 8.94 -34.95 -2.04
CA LYS A 64 8.53 -35.98 -3.00
C LYS A 64 7.40 -35.51 -3.92
N ASN A 65 6.69 -34.45 -3.56
CA ASN A 65 5.62 -33.88 -4.35
C ASN A 65 6.21 -32.83 -5.32
N PRO A 66 6.15 -33.05 -6.65
CA PRO A 66 6.76 -32.17 -7.62
C PRO A 66 6.11 -30.78 -7.70
N ALA A 67 4.89 -30.61 -7.17
CA ALA A 67 4.18 -29.34 -7.16
C ALA A 67 4.64 -28.37 -6.06
N THR A 68 5.37 -28.85 -5.04
CA THR A 68 5.79 -28.03 -3.87
C THR A 68 6.70 -26.87 -4.24
N ILE A 69 7.55 -27.01 -5.26
CA ILE A 69 8.36 -25.90 -5.76
C ILE A 69 7.48 -24.84 -6.41
N ALA A 70 6.45 -25.25 -7.16
CA ALA A 70 5.54 -24.31 -7.79
C ALA A 70 4.68 -23.59 -6.74
N ASP A 71 4.29 -24.29 -5.67
CA ASP A 71 3.53 -23.74 -4.55
C ASP A 71 4.32 -22.62 -3.84
N ASN A 72 5.52 -22.93 -3.35
CA ASN A 72 6.40 -21.97 -2.69
C ASN A 72 6.85 -20.80 -3.61
N VAL A 73 7.00 -21.04 -4.92
CA VAL A 73 7.20 -19.96 -5.89
C VAL A 73 5.93 -19.10 -5.99
N GLY A 74 4.77 -19.74 -5.99
CA GLY A 74 3.46 -19.11 -6.01
C GLY A 74 3.26 -18.14 -4.85
N ASP A 75 3.62 -18.50 -3.63
CA ASP A 75 3.52 -17.59 -2.48
C ASP A 75 4.31 -16.29 -2.69
N ASN A 76 5.49 -16.37 -3.30
CA ASN A 76 6.28 -15.18 -3.60
C ASN A 76 5.70 -14.37 -4.77
N VAL A 77 5.19 -15.03 -5.80
CA VAL A 77 4.68 -14.35 -7.01
C VAL A 77 3.27 -13.76 -6.78
N GLY A 78 2.38 -14.50 -6.14
CA GLY A 78 1.02 -14.09 -5.83
C GLY A 78 0.96 -13.26 -4.55
N ASP A 79 1.27 -13.90 -3.43
CA ASP A 79 0.97 -13.36 -2.10
C ASP A 79 1.94 -12.24 -1.72
N VAL A 80 3.18 -12.23 -2.24
CA VAL A 80 4.13 -11.13 -2.03
C VAL A 80 4.07 -10.10 -3.16
N ALA A 81 4.44 -10.48 -4.39
CA ALA A 81 4.57 -9.51 -5.47
C ALA A 81 3.22 -8.92 -5.91
N GLY A 82 2.18 -9.78 -6.03
CA GLY A 82 0.82 -9.35 -6.36
C GLY A 82 0.21 -8.44 -5.29
N MET A 83 0.33 -8.82 -4.01
CA MET A 83 -0.15 -7.98 -2.89
C MET A 83 0.59 -6.64 -2.79
N SER A 84 1.92 -6.65 -3.02
CA SER A 84 2.72 -5.43 -2.98
C SER A 84 2.31 -4.44 -4.07
N ALA A 85 2.07 -4.93 -5.29
CA ALA A 85 1.59 -4.11 -6.40
C ALA A 85 0.18 -3.55 -6.14
N ASP A 86 -0.71 -4.35 -5.54
CA ASP A 86 -2.07 -3.94 -5.15
C ASP A 86 -2.05 -2.81 -4.09
N LEU A 87 -1.21 -2.95 -3.07
CA LEU A 87 -1.06 -1.93 -2.03
C LEU A 87 -0.46 -0.63 -2.60
N PHE A 88 0.53 -0.75 -3.51
CA PHE A 88 1.09 0.39 -4.22
C PHE A 88 0.05 1.10 -5.08
N GLY A 89 -0.76 0.37 -5.84
CA GLY A 89 -1.85 0.94 -6.66
C GLY A 89 -2.82 1.74 -5.80
N SER A 90 -3.29 1.15 -4.70
CA SER A 90 -4.18 1.81 -3.73
C SER A 90 -3.57 3.08 -3.13
N PHE A 91 -2.28 3.03 -2.77
CA PHE A 91 -1.53 4.17 -2.24
C PHE A 91 -1.34 5.29 -3.29
N ALA A 92 -0.97 4.94 -4.51
CA ALA A 92 -0.77 5.89 -5.60
C ALA A 92 -2.08 6.57 -6.00
N GLU A 93 -3.16 5.81 -6.16
CA GLU A 93 -4.48 6.31 -6.55
C GLU A 93 -5.08 7.25 -5.50
N SER A 94 -5.05 6.86 -4.22
CA SER A 94 -5.53 7.71 -3.12
C SER A 94 -4.76 9.02 -3.01
N THR A 95 -3.44 8.99 -3.20
CA THR A 95 -2.59 10.19 -3.21
C THR A 95 -2.91 11.09 -4.40
N CYS A 96 -3.04 10.53 -5.60
CA CYS A 96 -3.37 11.29 -6.81
C CYS A 96 -4.77 11.91 -6.71
N ALA A 97 -5.76 11.16 -6.23
CA ALA A 97 -7.12 11.65 -6.04
C ALA A 97 -7.16 12.86 -5.08
N ALA A 98 -6.45 12.78 -3.95
CA ALA A 98 -6.34 13.89 -3.00
C ALA A 98 -5.68 15.12 -3.63
N LEU A 99 -4.65 14.94 -4.45
CA LEU A 99 -3.96 16.03 -5.14
C LEU A 99 -4.82 16.72 -6.20
N VAL A 100 -5.55 15.96 -7.01
CA VAL A 100 -6.45 16.50 -8.04
C VAL A 100 -7.60 17.29 -7.42
N ILE A 101 -8.21 16.77 -6.33
CA ILE A 101 -9.25 17.51 -5.60
C ILE A 101 -8.68 18.78 -4.96
N SER A 102 -7.48 18.69 -4.39
CA SER A 102 -6.80 19.83 -3.77
C SER A 102 -6.48 20.93 -4.79
N SER A 103 -6.04 20.57 -6.00
CA SER A 103 -5.75 21.53 -7.06
C SER A 103 -7.01 22.26 -7.52
N ASP A 104 -8.10 21.54 -7.78
CA ASP A 104 -9.37 22.15 -8.22
C ASP A 104 -9.98 23.08 -7.16
N THR A 105 -9.95 22.66 -5.88
CA THR A 105 -10.59 23.40 -4.79
C THR A 105 -9.83 24.67 -4.39
N LEU A 106 -8.49 24.64 -4.36
CA LEU A 106 -7.68 25.82 -4.01
C LEU A 106 -7.61 26.84 -5.15
N VAL A 107 -7.76 26.40 -6.40
CA VAL A 107 -7.71 27.25 -7.59
C VAL A 107 -9.04 28.01 -7.81
N GLY A 108 -10.18 27.39 -7.47
CA GLY A 108 -11.51 27.96 -7.74
C GLY A 108 -12.07 28.96 -6.72
N SER A 109 -11.56 29.02 -5.49
CA SER A 109 -12.08 29.90 -4.43
C SER A 109 -11.18 31.11 -4.18
N GLY A 110 -11.53 32.25 -4.76
CA GLY A 110 -10.80 33.53 -4.69
C GLY A 110 -10.68 34.22 -3.32
N SER A 111 -10.76 33.47 -2.21
CA SER A 111 -10.69 33.98 -0.84
C SER A 111 -9.72 33.22 0.08
N CYS A 112 -9.08 32.15 -0.37
CA CYS A 112 -8.12 31.38 0.43
C CYS A 112 -6.69 31.72 -0.01
N ASN A 113 -5.79 31.97 0.96
CA ASN A 113 -4.37 32.19 0.64
C ASN A 113 -3.81 30.92 -0.02
N PHE A 114 -3.50 31.01 -1.33
CA PHE A 114 -2.87 29.93 -2.07
C PHE A 114 -1.45 29.70 -1.53
N PHE A 115 -1.30 28.64 -0.73
CA PHE A 115 0.00 28.17 -0.28
C PHE A 115 0.23 26.76 -0.82
N ILE A 116 1.40 26.55 -1.45
CA ILE A 116 1.88 25.22 -1.89
C ILE A 116 1.81 24.20 -0.73
N SER A 117 1.97 24.64 0.52
CA SER A 117 1.87 23.77 1.70
C SER A 117 0.51 23.06 1.83
N ASN A 118 -0.60 23.71 1.47
CA ASN A 118 -1.93 23.10 1.59
C ASN A 118 -2.19 22.09 0.47
N LEU A 119 -1.64 22.34 -0.71
CA LEU A 119 -1.72 21.46 -1.87
C LEU A 119 -0.92 20.17 -1.64
N MET A 120 0.24 20.28 -0.98
CA MET A 120 1.14 19.15 -0.67
C MET A 120 0.83 18.45 0.66
N TYR A 121 -0.25 18.84 1.33
CA TYR A 121 -0.70 18.22 2.59
C TYR A 121 -0.78 16.68 2.54
N PRO A 122 -1.37 16.02 1.52
CA PRO A 122 -1.39 14.56 1.46
C PRO A 122 0.02 13.94 1.44
N LEU A 123 0.99 14.57 0.75
CA LEU A 123 2.37 14.09 0.72
C LEU A 123 3.07 14.26 2.07
N LEU A 124 2.79 15.38 2.75
CA LEU A 124 3.34 15.64 4.08
C LEU A 124 2.83 14.61 5.09
N LEU A 125 1.53 14.29 5.07
CA LEU A 125 0.95 13.25 5.93
C LEU A 125 1.60 11.88 5.67
N ILE A 126 1.81 11.52 4.40
CA ILE A 126 2.52 10.29 4.02
C ILE A 126 3.95 10.27 4.55
N ALA A 127 4.69 11.37 4.41
CA ALA A 127 6.07 11.47 4.89
C ALA A 127 6.17 11.27 6.41
N PHE A 128 5.30 11.90 7.19
CA PHE A 128 5.22 11.67 8.63
C PHE A 128 4.76 10.24 8.97
N GLY A 129 3.84 9.68 8.19
CA GLY A 129 3.41 8.29 8.32
C GLY A 129 4.57 7.30 8.20
N ILE A 130 5.47 7.49 7.24
CA ILE A 130 6.67 6.65 7.08
C ILE A 130 7.54 6.70 8.34
N VAL A 131 7.78 7.90 8.89
CA VAL A 131 8.59 8.07 10.11
C VAL A 131 7.93 7.38 11.32
N ILE A 132 6.61 7.51 11.48
CA ILE A 132 5.87 6.79 12.53
C ILE A 132 6.00 5.28 12.35
N CYS A 133 5.78 4.77 11.14
CA CYS A 133 5.85 3.33 10.87
C CYS A 133 7.23 2.75 11.16
N ILE A 134 8.30 3.50 10.87
CA ILE A 134 9.67 3.12 11.25
C ILE A 134 9.78 3.01 12.77
N PHE A 135 9.32 4.01 13.51
CA PHE A 135 9.38 4.01 14.97
C PHE A 135 8.55 2.86 15.58
N VAL A 136 7.33 2.63 15.08
CA VAL A 136 6.46 1.55 15.53
C VAL A 136 7.05 0.18 15.20
N SER A 137 7.72 0.04 14.06
CA SER A 137 8.45 -1.19 13.70
C SER A 137 9.59 -1.47 14.68
N LEU A 138 10.38 -0.45 15.07
CA LEU A 138 11.44 -0.61 16.06
C LEU A 138 10.89 -1.04 17.43
N LEU A 139 9.76 -0.46 17.85
CA LEU A 139 9.07 -0.86 19.08
C LEU A 139 8.63 -2.33 19.03
N ALA A 140 8.06 -2.76 17.91
CA ALA A 140 7.64 -4.14 17.72
C ALA A 140 8.82 -5.13 17.73
N THR A 141 9.94 -4.78 17.10
CA THR A 141 11.13 -5.64 17.01
C THR A 141 11.92 -5.70 18.33
N ASP A 142 12.15 -4.56 18.98
CA ASP A 142 13.07 -4.48 20.13
C ASP A 142 12.37 -4.69 21.49
N ILE A 143 11.12 -4.25 21.64
CA ILE A 143 10.40 -4.24 22.93
C ILE A 143 9.42 -5.41 23.02
N LEU A 144 8.67 -5.70 21.96
CA LEU A 144 7.63 -6.74 21.93
C LEU A 144 8.14 -8.07 21.38
N THR A 145 9.26 -8.55 21.92
CA THR A 145 9.87 -9.82 21.48
C THR A 145 8.90 -10.99 21.67
N VAL A 146 8.65 -11.70 20.57
CA VAL A 146 7.69 -12.82 20.54
C VAL A 146 8.38 -14.09 21.03
N SER A 147 8.03 -14.51 22.24
CA SER A 147 8.56 -15.73 22.88
C SER A 147 7.70 -16.98 22.66
N THR A 148 6.46 -16.81 22.20
CA THR A 148 5.42 -17.85 22.17
C THR A 148 4.47 -17.59 21.01
N ASN A 149 3.95 -18.64 20.37
CA ASN A 149 3.07 -18.51 19.19
C ASN A 149 1.82 -17.67 19.48
N ASP A 150 1.22 -17.81 20.65
CA ASP A 150 0.03 -17.03 21.05
C ASP A 150 0.27 -15.52 21.09
N LYS A 151 1.54 -15.08 21.20
CA LYS A 151 1.90 -13.67 21.21
C LYS A 151 2.04 -13.07 19.81
N ILE A 152 2.17 -13.88 18.75
CA ILE A 152 2.37 -13.39 17.38
C ILE A 152 1.22 -12.46 16.98
N GLU A 153 -0.01 -12.97 17.05
CA GLU A 153 -1.20 -12.22 16.65
C GLU A 153 -1.41 -10.98 17.53
N SER A 154 -1.17 -11.10 18.84
CA SER A 154 -1.28 -9.99 19.79
C SER A 154 -0.29 -8.87 19.47
N THR A 155 0.97 -9.21 19.18
CA THR A 155 1.99 -8.23 18.79
C THR A 155 1.59 -7.51 17.49
N LEU A 156 1.15 -8.22 16.46
CA LEU A 156 0.71 -7.60 15.20
C LEU A 156 -0.46 -6.63 15.42
N LYS A 157 -1.44 -7.00 16.26
CA LYS A 157 -2.57 -6.12 16.60
C LYS A 157 -2.13 -4.86 17.35
N ILE A 158 -1.20 -4.99 18.30
CA ILE A 158 -0.66 -3.84 19.04
C ILE A 158 0.04 -2.88 18.09
N THR A 159 0.85 -3.37 17.15
CA THR A 159 1.50 -2.54 16.12
C THR A 159 0.49 -1.74 15.30
N LEU A 160 -0.63 -2.36 14.90
CA LEU A 160 -1.70 -1.68 14.17
C LEU A 160 -2.40 -0.61 15.01
N ILE A 161 -2.71 -0.90 16.27
CA ILE A 161 -3.35 0.07 17.18
C ILE A 161 -2.43 1.26 17.46
N VAL A 162 -1.15 1.01 17.78
CA VAL A 162 -0.18 2.05 18.10
C VAL A 162 0.07 2.97 16.89
N SER A 163 0.26 2.39 15.69
CA SER A 163 0.42 3.19 14.47
C SER A 163 -0.81 4.04 14.16
N THR A 164 -2.02 3.50 14.34
CA THR A 164 -3.28 4.24 14.12
C THR A 164 -3.41 5.43 15.09
N VAL A 165 -3.16 5.23 16.39
CA VAL A 165 -3.25 6.29 17.40
C VAL A 165 -2.25 7.41 17.12
N LEU A 166 -1.00 7.06 16.78
CA LEU A 166 0.05 8.03 16.46
C LEU A 166 -0.28 8.81 15.18
N LEU A 167 -0.78 8.13 14.14
CA LEU A 167 -1.13 8.78 12.87
C LEU A 167 -2.30 9.77 13.04
N ILE A 168 -3.33 9.41 13.81
CA ILE A 168 -4.44 10.33 14.14
C ILE A 168 -3.92 11.56 14.88
N GLY A 169 -3.00 11.38 15.83
CA GLY A 169 -2.39 12.48 16.57
C GLY A 169 -1.64 13.46 15.66
N ILE A 170 -0.86 12.95 14.69
CA ILE A 170 -0.18 13.79 13.71
C ILE A 170 -1.16 14.45 12.75
N ALA A 171 -2.18 13.73 12.26
CA ALA A 171 -3.18 14.29 11.36
C ALA A 171 -3.91 15.47 12.01
N TYR A 172 -4.25 15.37 13.29
CA TYR A 172 -4.85 16.48 14.06
C TYR A 172 -3.89 17.65 14.26
N LEU A 173 -2.59 17.41 14.48
CA LEU A 173 -1.59 18.47 14.62
C LEU A 173 -1.29 19.18 13.30
N ALA A 174 -1.40 18.46 12.19
CA ALA A 174 -1.12 18.97 10.86
C ALA A 174 -2.31 19.71 10.22
N ALA A 175 -3.54 19.44 10.69
CA ALA A 175 -4.79 20.11 10.27
C ALA A 175 -4.93 21.50 10.91
#